data_AF-A0A521AFF4-F1
#
_entry.id   AF-A0A521AFF4-F1
#
_cell.length_a   1.000
_cell.length_b   1.000
_cell.length_c   1.000
_cell.angle_alpha   90.00
_cell.angle_beta   90.00
_cell.angle_gamma   90.00
#
_symmetry.space_group_name_H-M   'P 1'
#
loop_
_entity.id
_entity.type
_entity.pdbx_description
1 polymer ?
#
loop_
_entity_poly.entity_id
_entity_poly.type
_entity_poly.pdbx_seq_one_letter_code
_entity_poly.pdbx_strand_id
1 'polypeptide(L)'
;MKKWMNRIGLALLAAAAFAMVAGDLLAGEPSRDTQGTPQKFYLTFDIFSPADITCDATGPGVRTRFQRNLAGRPILRVTGNAEAAQITCARPDGSRFTTTANRSEFYNTAEPLHATVLFREGLDAMQVLLTRGDRDIGTPQRNFVRVQ
;
A
#
# COMPACT_ATOMS: atom_id res chain seq x y z
N MET A 1 -45.25 5.73 -42.49
CA MET A 1 -43.86 6.23 -42.37
C MET A 1 -43.54 6.79 -40.97
N LYS A 2 -43.98 6.17 -39.87
CA LYS A 2 -43.71 6.62 -38.47
C LYS A 2 -43.06 5.56 -37.58
N LYS A 3 -42.93 4.32 -38.07
CA LYS A 3 -42.41 3.16 -37.31
C LYS A 3 -40.89 3.01 -37.36
N TRP A 4 -40.21 3.69 -38.28
CA TRP A 4 -38.76 3.54 -38.50
C TRP A 4 -37.91 4.44 -37.59
N MET A 5 -38.45 5.57 -37.15
CA MET A 5 -37.74 6.54 -36.30
C MET A 5 -37.61 6.07 -34.83
N ASN A 6 -38.46 5.15 -34.37
CA ASN A 6 -38.40 4.60 -33.01
C ASN A 6 -37.39 3.47 -32.82
N ARG A 7 -36.81 2.92 -33.90
CA ARG A 7 -35.83 1.81 -33.79
C ARG A 7 -34.40 2.31 -33.62
N ILE A 8 -34.08 3.47 -34.18
CA ILE A 8 -32.76 4.09 -34.06
C ILE A 8 -32.53 4.61 -32.62
N GLY A 9 -33.57 5.21 -32.02
CA GLY A 9 -33.50 5.67 -30.62
C GLY A 9 -33.35 4.53 -29.61
N LEU A 10 -33.94 3.37 -29.88
CA LEU A 10 -33.82 2.19 -29.00
C LEU A 10 -32.45 1.50 -29.13
N ALA A 11 -31.86 1.49 -30.33
CA ALA A 11 -30.55 0.91 -30.58
C ALA A 11 -29.41 1.74 -29.94
N LEU A 12 -29.52 3.07 -29.94
CA LEU A 12 -28.57 3.96 -29.28
C LEU A 12 -28.63 3.85 -27.74
N LEU A 13 -29.82 3.61 -27.17
CA LEU A 13 -29.99 3.37 -25.73
C LEU A 13 -29.40 2.03 -25.27
N ALA A 14 -29.37 1.02 -26.14
CA ALA A 14 -28.72 -0.26 -25.84
C ALA A 14 -27.18 -0.18 -25.89
N ALA A 15 -26.61 0.65 -26.78
CA ALA A 15 -25.16 0.81 -26.89
C ALA A 15 -24.52 1.48 -25.66
N ALA A 16 -25.25 2.39 -24.99
CA ALA A 16 -24.76 3.05 -23.78
C ALA A 16 -24.68 2.10 -22.56
N ALA A 17 -25.53 1.08 -22.50
CA ALA A 17 -25.53 0.11 -21.40
C ALA A 17 -24.35 -0.88 -21.48
N PHE A 18 -23.88 -1.22 -22.69
CA PHE A 18 -22.71 -2.09 -22.85
C PHE A 18 -21.37 -1.39 -22.56
N ALA A 19 -21.29 -0.07 -22.74
CA ALA A 19 -20.08 0.68 -22.40
C ALA A 19 -19.79 0.70 -20.89
N MET A 20 -20.83 0.67 -20.04
CA MET A 20 -20.64 0.60 -18.58
C MET A 20 -20.23 -0.80 -18.09
N VAL A 21 -20.57 -1.85 -18.82
CA VAL A 21 -20.20 -3.24 -18.43
C VAL A 21 -18.79 -3.62 -18.90
N ALA A 22 -18.27 -3.00 -19.97
CA ALA A 22 -16.90 -3.23 -20.43
C ALA A 22 -15.83 -2.48 -19.61
N GLY A 23 -16.21 -1.40 -18.91
CA GLY A 23 -15.31 -0.69 -18.00
C GLY A 23 -14.93 -1.51 -16.76
N ASP A 24 -15.90 -2.22 -16.18
CA ASP A 24 -15.68 -3.03 -14.97
C ASP A 24 -15.03 -4.40 -15.24
N LEU A 25 -15.09 -4.89 -16.48
CA LEU A 25 -14.44 -6.16 -16.87
C LEU A 25 -12.96 -6.03 -17.19
N LEU A 26 -12.47 -4.82 -17.53
CA LEU A 26 -11.03 -4.54 -17.68
C LEU A 26 -10.41 -3.91 -16.42
N ALA A 27 -11.22 -3.39 -15.50
CA ALA A 27 -10.81 -2.93 -14.17
C ALA A 27 -11.06 -3.97 -13.06
N GLY A 28 -11.68 -5.11 -13.40
CA GLY A 28 -11.96 -6.23 -12.52
C GLY A 28 -10.69 -7.00 -12.16
N GLU A 29 -9.84 -6.41 -11.32
CA GLU A 29 -9.03 -7.21 -10.42
C GLU A 29 -9.98 -8.16 -9.69
N PRO A 30 -9.75 -9.48 -9.71
CA PRO A 30 -10.62 -10.41 -9.01
C PRO A 30 -10.70 -9.95 -7.57
N SER A 31 -11.92 -9.76 -7.08
CA SER A 31 -12.24 -9.61 -5.66
C SER A 31 -11.74 -10.85 -4.93
N ARG A 32 -10.43 -10.91 -4.70
CA ARG A 32 -9.78 -11.97 -3.93
C ARG A 32 -10.20 -11.77 -2.49
N ASP A 33 -11.03 -12.71 -2.05
CA ASP A 33 -11.42 -13.03 -0.69
C ASP A 33 -11.78 -11.87 0.23
N THR A 34 -13.04 -11.91 0.63
CA THR A 34 -13.73 -11.15 1.68
C THR A 34 -13.14 -11.40 3.08
N GLN A 35 -11.84 -11.17 3.26
CA GLN A 35 -11.16 -11.04 4.55
C GLN A 35 -10.20 -9.83 4.58
N GLY A 36 -10.41 -8.85 3.70
CA GLY A 36 -9.70 -7.58 3.79
C GLY A 36 -10.18 -6.79 5.01
N THR A 37 -9.42 -6.82 6.11
CA THR A 37 -9.64 -5.88 7.21
C THR A 37 -9.38 -4.44 6.70
N PRO A 38 -10.02 -3.39 7.22
CA PRO A 38 -9.84 -2.02 6.71
C PRO A 38 -8.48 -1.41 7.11
N GLN A 39 -7.47 -2.23 7.43
CA GLN A 39 -6.23 -1.74 8.02
C GLN A 39 -5.41 -0.94 7.03
N LYS A 40 -4.70 0.05 7.57
CA LYS A 40 -3.84 0.96 6.83
C LYS A 40 -2.56 1.16 7.62
N PHE A 41 -1.45 0.87 6.97
CA PHE A 41 -0.10 1.07 7.50
C PHE A 41 0.74 1.80 6.46
N TYR A 42 1.53 2.75 6.90
CA TYR A 42 2.40 3.55 6.04
C TYR A 42 3.83 3.44 6.53
N LEU A 43 4.70 2.78 5.77
CA LEU A 43 6.14 2.79 5.99
C LEU A 43 6.75 3.89 5.13
N THR A 44 7.20 4.95 5.78
CA THR A 44 7.85 6.10 5.16
C THR A 44 9.33 6.08 5.49
N PHE A 45 10.17 6.46 4.54
CA PHE A 45 11.60 6.58 4.74
C PHE A 45 11.98 8.03 5.02
N ASP A 46 13.01 8.31 5.82
CA ASP A 46 13.51 9.67 6.04
C ASP A 46 14.13 10.28 4.76
N ILE A 47 14.54 11.55 4.83
CA ILE A 47 15.16 12.26 3.68
C ILE A 47 16.57 11.76 3.35
N PHE A 48 17.24 11.09 4.30
CA PHE A 48 18.58 10.53 4.14
C PHE A 48 18.54 9.09 3.61
N SER A 49 17.34 8.55 3.43
CA SER A 49 17.16 7.18 2.97
C SER A 49 17.52 7.05 1.50
N PRO A 50 18.13 5.93 1.10
CA PRO A 50 18.54 5.72 -0.28
C PRO A 50 17.37 5.85 -1.24
N ALA A 51 17.59 6.58 -2.32
CA ALA A 51 16.57 6.72 -3.35
C ALA A 51 16.28 5.37 -4.03
N ASP A 52 17.23 4.45 -4.10
CA ASP A 52 17.10 3.17 -4.80
C ASP A 52 16.41 2.06 -4.01
N ILE A 53 16.00 2.30 -2.77
CA ILE A 53 15.27 1.29 -1.98
C ILE A 53 13.88 1.04 -2.58
N THR A 54 13.50 -0.23 -2.68
CA THR A 54 12.16 -0.68 -3.06
C THR A 54 11.60 -1.55 -1.96
N CYS A 55 10.29 -1.46 -1.72
CA CYS A 55 9.62 -2.27 -0.70
C CYS A 55 8.33 -2.84 -1.24
N ASP A 56 7.98 -4.02 -0.74
CA ASP A 56 6.71 -4.67 -0.96
C ASP A 56 6.24 -5.36 0.33
N ALA A 57 4.97 -5.74 0.36
CA ALA A 57 4.40 -6.51 1.44
C ALA A 57 3.47 -7.60 0.90
N THR A 58 3.59 -8.79 1.46
CA THR A 58 2.81 -9.95 1.05
C THR A 58 1.99 -10.49 2.22
N GLY A 59 0.84 -11.10 1.92
CA GLY A 59 -0.02 -11.72 2.92
C GLY A 59 -1.48 -11.83 2.47
N PRO A 60 -2.30 -12.63 3.16
CA PRO A 60 -3.72 -12.79 2.82
C PRO A 60 -4.47 -11.47 2.97
N GLY A 61 -5.17 -11.04 1.91
CA GLY A 61 -5.93 -9.78 1.93
C GLY A 61 -5.07 -8.52 2.02
N VAL A 62 -3.75 -8.62 1.76
CA VAL A 62 -2.83 -7.48 1.73
C VAL A 62 -2.82 -6.85 0.34
N ARG A 63 -2.90 -5.52 0.29
CA ARG A 63 -2.70 -4.72 -0.91
C ARG A 63 -1.62 -3.68 -0.66
N THR A 64 -0.67 -3.59 -1.57
CA THR A 64 0.49 -2.70 -1.44
C THR A 64 0.53 -1.65 -2.53
N ARG A 65 1.07 -0.49 -2.18
CA ARG A 65 1.44 0.55 -3.13
C ARG A 65 2.74 1.18 -2.69
N PHE A 66 3.78 0.95 -3.48
CA PHE A 66 5.07 1.62 -3.31
C PHE A 66 5.13 2.86 -4.21
N GLN A 67 5.56 3.98 -3.63
CA GLN A 67 5.64 5.27 -4.33
C GLN A 67 6.65 6.20 -3.66
N ARG A 68 6.78 7.41 -4.19
CA ARG A 68 7.53 8.50 -3.55
C ARG A 68 6.60 9.66 -3.27
N ASN A 69 6.86 10.40 -2.20
CA ASN A 69 6.18 11.68 -1.98
C ASN A 69 6.86 12.81 -2.76
N LEU A 70 6.32 14.02 -2.61
CA LEU A 70 6.84 15.24 -3.25
C LEU A 70 8.29 15.57 -2.85
N ALA A 71 8.74 15.13 -1.68
CA ALA A 71 10.12 15.28 -1.22
C ALA A 71 11.04 14.14 -1.72
N GLY A 72 10.56 13.27 -2.60
CA GLY A 72 11.31 12.12 -3.13
C GLY A 72 11.45 10.95 -2.15
N ARG A 73 10.91 11.07 -0.93
CA ARG A 73 11.03 10.04 0.12
C ARG A 73 10.20 8.81 -0.27
N PRO A 74 10.78 7.60 -0.24
CA PRO A 74 10.03 6.37 -0.47
C PRO A 74 8.92 6.17 0.56
N ILE A 75 7.78 5.68 0.09
CA ILE A 75 6.61 5.34 0.90
C ILE A 75 6.03 4.01 0.42
N LEU A 76 5.94 3.04 1.31
CA LEU A 76 5.13 1.85 1.15
C LEU A 76 3.81 2.04 1.91
N ARG A 77 2.71 1.99 1.18
CA ARG A 77 1.36 1.94 1.74
C ARG A 77 0.88 0.49 1.71
N VAL A 78 0.55 -0.04 2.89
CA VAL A 78 -0.04 -1.38 3.06
C VAL A 78 -1.49 -1.20 3.50
N THR A 79 -2.40 -1.88 2.82
CA THR A 79 -3.84 -1.84 3.10
C THR A 79 -4.45 -3.22 3.12
N GLY A 80 -5.61 -3.36 3.76
CA GLY A 80 -6.20 -4.67 3.96
C GLY A 80 -5.72 -5.25 5.29
N ASN A 81 -5.14 -6.46 5.27
CA ASN A 81 -4.59 -7.11 6.45
C ASN A 81 -3.14 -6.67 6.78
N ALA A 82 -2.98 -5.39 7.15
CA ALA A 82 -1.68 -4.78 7.38
C ALA A 82 -0.88 -5.44 8.53
N GLU A 83 -1.54 -5.92 9.58
CA GLU A 83 -0.91 -6.60 10.72
C GLU A 83 -0.28 -7.95 10.31
N ALA A 84 -0.99 -8.74 9.49
CA ALA A 84 -0.45 -10.01 8.99
C ALA A 84 0.56 -9.83 7.85
N ALA A 85 0.72 -8.62 7.30
CA ALA A 85 1.60 -8.38 6.18
C ALA A 85 3.08 -8.68 6.53
N GLN A 86 3.76 -9.37 5.62
CA GLN A 86 5.21 -9.57 5.65
C GLN A 86 5.85 -8.51 4.77
N ILE A 87 6.57 -7.58 5.39
CA ILE A 87 7.18 -6.45 4.68
C ILE A 87 8.65 -6.75 4.40
N THR A 88 9.04 -6.61 3.14
CA THR A 88 10.42 -6.77 2.67
C THR A 88 10.83 -5.58 1.83
N CYS A 89 12.04 -5.09 2.06
CA CYS A 89 12.65 -4.04 1.26
C CYS A 89 13.98 -4.54 0.69
N ALA A 90 14.33 -4.08 -0.51
CA ALA A 90 15.59 -4.44 -1.17
C ALA A 90 16.21 -3.21 -1.82
N ARG A 91 17.53 -3.27 -2.02
CA ARG A 91 18.28 -2.30 -2.82
C ARG A 91 19.06 -3.02 -3.92
N PRO A 92 19.44 -2.32 -5.00
CA PRO A 92 20.25 -2.88 -6.09
C PRO A 92 21.65 -3.37 -5.64
N ASP A 93 22.16 -2.86 -4.50
CA ASP A 93 23.41 -3.32 -3.89
C ASP A 93 23.34 -4.75 -3.30
N GLY A 94 22.17 -5.40 -3.39
CA GLY A 94 21.90 -6.73 -2.86
C GLY A 94 21.45 -6.75 -1.40
N SER A 95 21.46 -5.60 -0.71
CA SER A 95 20.95 -5.51 0.66
C SER A 95 19.44 -5.72 0.70
N ARG A 96 19.01 -6.51 1.68
CA ARG A 96 17.59 -6.77 1.95
C ARG A 96 17.27 -6.46 3.39
N PHE A 97 16.04 -6.04 3.64
CA PHE A 97 15.55 -5.67 4.95
C PHE A 97 14.15 -6.20 5.17
N THR A 98 13.80 -6.45 6.42
CA THR A 98 12.43 -6.76 6.84
C THR A 98 12.01 -5.87 8.00
N THR A 99 10.70 -5.71 8.18
CA THR A 99 10.16 -4.98 9.31
C THR A 99 8.90 -5.60 9.89
N THR A 100 8.78 -5.48 11.21
CA THR A 100 7.62 -5.88 12.02
C THR A 100 6.90 -4.66 12.61
N ALA A 101 7.23 -3.44 12.17
CA ALA A 101 6.65 -2.20 12.67
C ALA A 101 5.12 -2.16 12.53
N ASN A 102 4.58 -2.82 11.49
CA ASN A 102 3.16 -2.99 11.24
C ASN A 102 2.42 -3.84 12.30
N ARG A 103 3.16 -4.56 13.16
CA ARG A 103 2.65 -5.44 14.23
C ARG A 103 2.94 -4.91 15.63
N SER A 104 3.62 -3.77 15.72
CA SER A 104 4.09 -3.25 17.02
C SER A 104 2.98 -2.60 17.83
N GLU A 105 1.90 -2.19 17.16
CA GLU A 105 0.77 -1.51 17.77
C GLU A 105 -0.53 -2.14 17.29
N PHE A 106 -1.52 -2.21 18.18
CA PHE A 106 -2.85 -2.69 17.83
C PHE A 106 -3.49 -1.79 16.77
N TYR A 107 -4.14 -2.40 15.79
CA TYR A 107 -4.81 -1.67 14.72
C TYR A 107 -6.00 -0.83 15.24
N ASN A 108 -6.10 0.42 14.80
CA ASN A 108 -7.22 1.30 15.07
C ASN A 108 -7.82 1.81 13.74
N THR A 109 -9.15 1.79 13.61
CA THR A 109 -9.88 2.24 12.42
C THR A 109 -9.96 3.77 12.30
N ALA A 110 -9.81 4.50 13.41
CA ALA A 110 -9.91 5.96 13.43
C ALA A 110 -8.71 6.62 12.75
N GLU A 111 -7.51 6.11 12.99
CA GLU A 111 -6.26 6.71 12.50
C GLU A 111 -5.28 5.61 12.04
N PRO A 112 -4.69 5.75 10.84
CA PRO A 112 -3.68 4.80 10.35
C PRO A 112 -2.40 4.85 11.20
N LEU A 113 -1.69 3.72 11.24
CA LEU A 113 -0.35 3.66 11.83
C LEU A 113 0.68 4.10 10.79
N HIS A 114 1.53 5.04 11.17
CA HIS A 114 2.66 5.51 10.37
C HIS A 114 3.96 5.06 11.02
N ALA A 115 4.86 4.52 10.21
CA ALA A 115 6.21 4.14 10.60
C ALA A 115 7.20 4.95 9.76
N THR A 116 8.05 5.75 10.41
CA THR A 116 9.14 6.46 9.74
C THR A 116 10.46 5.74 10.01
N VAL A 117 11.07 5.19 8.98
CA VAL A 117 12.40 4.57 9.05
C VAL A 117 13.46 5.65 9.01
N LEU A 118 14.28 5.70 10.05
CA LEU A 118 15.47 6.54 10.11
C LEU A 118 16.65 5.75 9.56
N PHE A 119 16.85 5.81 8.25
CA PHE A 119 17.84 4.98 7.58
C PHE A 119 19.25 5.52 7.84
N ARG A 120 20.19 4.61 8.09
CA ARG A 120 21.61 4.90 8.25
C ARG A 120 22.41 3.88 7.48
N GLU A 121 23.23 4.33 6.56
CA GLU A 121 24.04 3.44 5.75
C GLU A 121 25.00 2.61 6.63
N GLY A 122 25.23 1.35 6.24
CA GLY A 122 26.11 0.43 6.96
C GLY A 122 25.53 -0.19 8.24
N LEU A 123 24.35 0.21 8.72
CA LEU A 123 23.73 -0.42 9.88
C LEU A 123 22.88 -1.65 9.49
N ASP A 124 22.91 -2.66 10.36
CA ASP A 124 22.08 -3.86 10.24
C ASP A 124 20.69 -3.69 10.83
N ALA A 125 20.47 -2.63 11.61
CA ALA A 125 19.18 -2.32 12.20
C ALA A 125 18.95 -0.80 12.22
N MET A 126 17.82 -0.38 11.66
CA MET A 126 17.41 1.02 11.62
C MET A 126 16.42 1.32 12.73
N GLN A 127 16.37 2.59 13.15
CA GLN A 127 15.33 3.06 14.04
C GLN A 127 14.04 3.28 13.26
N VAL A 128 12.91 2.97 13.89
CA VAL A 128 11.58 3.22 13.34
C VAL A 128 10.82 4.07 14.35
N LEU A 129 10.34 5.23 13.92
CA LEU A 129 9.43 6.07 14.69
C LEU A 129 7.98 5.72 14.33
N LEU A 130 7.16 5.39 15.32
CA LEU A 130 5.73 5.12 15.14
C LEU A 130 4.89 6.32 15.54
N THR A 131 4.00 6.72 14.64
CA THR A 131 3.02 7.78 14.88
C THR A 131 1.60 7.34 14.50
N ARG A 132 0.61 7.97 15.14
CA ARG A 132 -0.81 7.83 14.82
C ARG A 132 -1.49 9.17 15.05
N GLY A 133 -2.11 9.70 14.01
CA GLY A 133 -2.49 11.11 13.98
C GLY A 133 -1.27 11.98 14.26
N ASP A 134 -1.39 12.90 15.21
CA ASP A 134 -0.31 13.79 15.64
C ASP A 134 0.49 13.26 16.84
N ARG A 135 0.24 12.01 17.27
CA ARG A 135 0.87 11.43 18.46
C ARG A 135 2.03 10.52 18.10
N ASP A 136 3.16 10.74 18.74
CA ASP A 136 4.26 9.78 18.80
C ASP A 136 3.89 8.65 19.77
N ILE A 137 3.86 7.41 19.27
CA ILE A 137 3.49 6.24 20.07
C ILE A 137 4.73 5.50 20.57
N GLY A 138 5.87 5.66 19.88
CA GLY A 138 7.15 5.16 20.35
C GLY A 138 8.16 4.94 19.23
N THR A 139 9.36 4.54 19.64
CA THR A 139 10.46 4.20 18.73
C THR A 139 10.90 2.77 18.98
N PRO A 140 10.19 1.76 18.46
CA PRO A 140 10.60 0.38 18.66
C PRO A 140 11.98 0.15 18.03
N GLN A 141 12.91 -0.33 18.86
CA GLN A 141 14.28 -0.59 18.42
C GLN A 141 14.34 -1.89 17.62
N ARG A 142 15.20 -1.93 16.60
CA ARG A 142 15.47 -3.11 15.76
C ARG A 142 14.23 -3.67 15.05
N ASN A 143 13.32 -2.79 14.66
CA ASN A 143 12.12 -3.18 13.92
C ASN A 143 12.28 -3.11 12.40
N PHE A 144 13.37 -2.55 11.88
CA PHE A 144 13.72 -2.60 10.47
C PHE A 144 15.16 -3.12 10.38
N VAL A 145 15.31 -4.38 9.97
CA VAL A 145 16.56 -5.12 10.10
C VAL A 145 17.01 -5.68 8.77
N ARG A 146 18.32 -5.68 8.55
CA ARG A 146 18.94 -6.31 7.38
C ARG A 146 18.78 -7.83 7.47
N VAL A 147 18.41 -8.45 6.36
CA VAL A 147 18.35 -9.89 6.19
C VAL A 147 19.26 -10.28 5.03
N GLN A 148 20.01 -11.37 5.20
CA GLN A 148 20.98 -11.87 4.22
C GLN A 148 20.27 -12.54 3.03
#